data_AF-A0A5B7BKH0-F1
#
_entry.id   AF-A0A5B7BKH0-F1
#
_cell.length_a   1.000
_cell.length_b   1.000
_cell.length_c   1.000
_cell.angle_alpha   90.00
_cell.angle_beta   90.00
_cell.angle_gamma   90.00
#
_symmetry.space_group_name_H-M   'P 1'
#
loop_
_entity.id
_entity.type
_entity.pdbx_description
1 polymer ?
#
loop_
_entity_poly.entity_id
_entity_poly.type
_entity_poly.pdbx_seq_one_letter_code
_entity_poly.pdbx_strand_id
1 'polypeptide(L)'
;SLACKNQTSKQAVMAKLLVVLVAAVLLLCLAEVSYDFNIEEDVVPYVSQVVVRGMNRRLMQKIGYFGNLRSAAAPVPAPAPTLDCGGLCNYRCSLHSRPKLCKRACGTCCVRCKCVPPGTSGNREMCGGCYTDMTTHGNKTKCP
;
A
#
# COMPACT_ATOMS: atom_id res chain seq x y z
N SER A 1 -52.09 32.79 -25.41
CA SER A 1 -51.80 31.62 -24.54
C SER A 1 -50.63 30.72 -24.96
N LEU A 2 -49.69 31.12 -25.84
CA LEU A 2 -48.54 30.25 -26.19
C LEU A 2 -47.28 30.45 -25.32
N ALA A 3 -47.11 31.60 -24.67
CA ALA A 3 -45.91 31.88 -23.84
C ALA A 3 -45.87 31.05 -22.54
N CYS A 4 -47.02 30.71 -21.96
CA CYS A 4 -47.10 29.97 -20.69
C CYS A 4 -46.74 28.47 -20.81
N LYS A 5 -47.05 27.84 -21.97
CA LYS A 5 -46.63 26.45 -22.27
C LYS A 5 -45.12 26.31 -22.51
N ASN A 6 -44.47 27.37 -22.99
CA ASN A 6 -43.03 27.34 -23.28
C ASN A 6 -42.19 27.55 -21.99
N GLN A 7 -42.71 28.31 -21.02
CA GLN A 7 -42.08 28.51 -19.71
C GLN A 7 -42.10 27.23 -18.86
N THR A 8 -43.22 26.49 -18.86
CA THR A 8 -43.35 25.20 -18.17
C THR A 8 -42.53 24.10 -18.85
N SER A 9 -42.42 24.13 -20.17
CA SER A 9 -41.51 23.24 -20.93
C SER A 9 -40.04 23.53 -20.60
N LYS A 10 -39.61 24.79 -20.57
CA LYS A 10 -38.24 25.16 -20.18
C LYS A 10 -37.92 24.77 -18.74
N GLN A 11 -38.84 24.99 -17.80
CA GLN A 11 -38.65 24.60 -16.40
C GLN A 11 -38.63 23.07 -16.23
N ALA A 12 -39.44 22.34 -16.99
CA ALA A 12 -39.40 20.87 -17.04
C ALA A 12 -38.14 20.34 -17.74
N VAL A 13 -37.62 21.03 -18.76
CA VAL A 13 -36.37 20.70 -19.45
C VAL A 13 -35.18 20.95 -18.54
N MET A 14 -35.13 22.06 -17.81
CA MET A 14 -34.07 22.33 -16.83
C MET A 14 -34.14 21.37 -15.63
N ALA A 15 -35.33 21.01 -15.16
CA ALA A 15 -35.50 20.00 -14.11
C ALA A 15 -35.06 18.62 -14.59
N LYS A 16 -35.43 18.20 -15.81
CA LYS A 16 -34.96 16.95 -16.42
C LYS A 16 -33.45 16.98 -16.65
N LEU A 17 -32.90 18.12 -17.10
CA LEU A 17 -31.47 18.31 -17.28
C LEU A 17 -30.72 18.21 -15.95
N LEU A 18 -31.22 18.84 -14.88
CA LEU A 18 -30.65 18.73 -13.54
C LEU A 18 -30.71 17.30 -13.00
N VAL A 19 -31.82 16.59 -13.21
CA VAL A 19 -31.94 15.17 -12.80
C VAL A 19 -30.96 14.29 -13.59
N VAL A 20 -30.81 14.52 -14.90
CA VAL A 20 -29.84 13.79 -15.74
C VAL A 20 -28.40 14.12 -15.31
N LEU A 21 -28.09 15.38 -15.00
CA LEU A 21 -26.76 15.78 -14.53
C LEU A 21 -26.44 15.18 -13.15
N VAL A 22 -27.39 15.19 -12.21
CA VAL A 22 -27.20 14.57 -10.88
C VAL A 22 -27.04 13.05 -11.00
N ALA A 23 -27.84 12.39 -11.85
CA ALA A 23 -27.70 10.95 -12.10
C ALA A 23 -26.36 10.61 -12.77
N ALA A 24 -25.91 11.42 -13.74
CA ALA A 24 -24.61 11.25 -14.38
C ALA A 24 -23.45 11.46 -13.40
N VAL A 25 -23.51 12.48 -12.53
CA VAL A 25 -22.52 12.70 -11.47
C VAL A 25 -22.52 11.56 -10.46
N LEU A 26 -23.69 11.05 -10.05
CA LEU A 26 -23.77 9.90 -9.15
C LEU A 26 -23.19 8.63 -9.76
N LEU A 27 -23.47 8.38 -11.05
CA LEU A 27 -22.89 7.26 -11.79
C LEU A 27 -21.38 7.40 -11.94
N LEU A 28 -20.88 8.61 -12.21
CA LEU A 28 -19.44 8.90 -12.22
C LEU A 28 -18.84 8.68 -10.82
N CYS A 29 -19.46 9.16 -9.75
CA CYS A 29 -19.00 8.93 -8.38
C CYS A 29 -18.95 7.44 -8.02
N LEU A 30 -19.94 6.64 -8.43
CA LEU A 30 -19.94 5.19 -8.20
C LEU A 30 -18.92 4.45 -9.08
N ALA A 31 -18.64 4.97 -10.27
CA ALA A 31 -17.59 4.47 -11.15
C ALA A 31 -16.19 4.78 -10.58
N GLU A 32 -15.93 6.00 -10.11
CA GLU A 32 -14.68 6.39 -9.42
C GLU A 32 -14.43 5.57 -8.14
N VAL A 33 -15.49 5.18 -7.42
CA VAL A 33 -15.36 4.25 -6.27
C VAL A 33 -15.02 2.83 -6.73
N SER A 34 -15.37 2.44 -7.95
CA SER A 34 -15.00 1.15 -8.54
C SER A 34 -13.58 1.14 -9.14
N TYR A 35 -12.98 2.29 -9.44
CA TYR A 35 -11.63 2.37 -10.03
C TYR A 35 -10.47 2.45 -9.02
N ASP A 36 -10.71 2.48 -7.69
CA ASP A 36 -9.62 2.31 -6.68
C ASP A 36 -9.31 0.83 -6.36
N PHE A 37 -9.81 -0.11 -7.15
CA PHE A 37 -9.43 -1.54 -7.09
C PHE A 37 -8.74 -2.00 -8.39
N ASN A 38 -7.79 -1.22 -8.91
CA ASN A 38 -6.73 -1.82 -9.73
C ASN A 38 -5.68 -2.42 -8.80
N ILE A 39 -5.92 -3.68 -8.41
CA ILE A 39 -4.80 -4.61 -8.22
C ILE A 39 -4.28 -4.86 -9.63
N GLU A 40 -3.32 -4.04 -10.03
CA GLU A 40 -2.47 -4.38 -11.17
C GLU A 40 -1.67 -5.61 -10.72
N GLU A 41 -2.01 -6.73 -11.35
CA GLU A 41 -1.29 -7.99 -11.31
C GLU A 41 -0.01 -7.83 -12.13
N ASP A 42 0.86 -6.92 -11.72
CA ASP A 42 2.18 -6.82 -12.31
C ASP A 42 3.11 -7.81 -11.61
N VAL A 43 3.15 -9.00 -12.19
CA VAL A 43 4.31 -9.91 -12.16
C VAL A 43 5.51 -9.13 -12.71
N VAL A 44 6.15 -8.29 -11.89
CA VAL A 44 7.44 -7.69 -12.24
C VAL A 44 8.53 -8.68 -11.84
N PRO A 45 9.32 -9.18 -12.80
CA PRO A 45 10.41 -10.08 -12.51
C PRO A 45 11.46 -9.33 -11.69
N TYR A 46 12.05 -10.08 -10.75
CA TYR A 46 13.44 -10.04 -10.34
C TYR A 46 14.24 -8.76 -10.70
N VAL A 47 14.84 -8.16 -9.64
CA VAL A 47 15.81 -7.06 -9.58
C VAL A 47 15.36 -5.64 -9.92
N SER A 48 15.08 -4.88 -8.86
CA SER A 48 15.67 -3.55 -8.75
C SER A 48 16.11 -3.27 -7.32
N GLN A 49 17.40 -2.98 -7.23
CA GLN A 49 18.05 -2.50 -6.04
C GLN A 49 17.33 -1.23 -5.59
N VAL A 50 16.95 -1.17 -4.32
CA VAL A 50 16.73 0.12 -3.65
C VAL A 50 18.11 0.76 -3.53
N VAL A 51 18.58 1.36 -4.62
CA VAL A 51 19.60 2.38 -4.56
C VAL A 51 18.94 3.55 -3.86
N VAL A 52 19.12 3.61 -2.55
CA VAL A 52 18.98 4.88 -1.83
C VAL A 52 19.90 5.84 -2.59
N ARG A 53 19.34 6.87 -3.23
CA ARG A 53 20.13 8.01 -3.72
C ARG A 53 20.67 8.74 -2.49
N GLY A 54 21.73 8.17 -1.91
CA GLY A 54 22.58 8.76 -0.89
C GLY A 54 23.99 8.83 -1.45
N MET A 55 24.57 10.03 -1.44
CA MET A 55 25.82 10.38 -2.12
C MET A 55 27.08 10.03 -1.28
N ASN A 56 27.11 8.83 -0.69
CA ASN A 56 28.29 8.29 -0.01
C ASN A 56 28.47 6.81 -0.35
N ARG A 57 28.98 6.53 -1.56
CA ARG A 57 29.38 5.19 -2.02
C ARG A 57 30.90 5.08 -1.98
N ARG A 58 31.46 4.63 -0.87
CA ARG A 58 32.82 4.10 -0.80
C ARG A 58 32.81 2.83 0.03
N LEU A 59 33.42 1.77 -0.53
CA LEU A 59 33.65 0.42 0.00
C LEU A 59 32.38 -0.44 0.10
N MET A 60 32.24 -1.63 -0.49
CA MET A 60 33.13 -2.49 -1.27
C MET A 60 32.22 -3.33 -2.18
N GLN A 61 32.45 -3.26 -3.49
CA GLN A 61 32.06 -4.32 -4.41
C GLN A 61 33.32 -5.16 -4.64
N LYS A 62 33.45 -6.23 -3.86
CA LYS A 62 34.50 -7.25 -3.92
C LYS A 62 33.82 -8.50 -3.34
N ILE A 63 33.70 -9.65 -3.98
CA ILE A 63 34.38 -10.36 -5.08
C ILE A 63 33.30 -11.31 -5.63
N GLY A 64 33.06 -11.41 -6.94
CA GLY A 64 33.79 -12.35 -7.80
C GLY A 64 33.24 -13.78 -7.64
N TYR A 65 32.22 -14.11 -8.42
CA TYR A 65 31.98 -15.48 -8.86
C TYR A 65 33.25 -16.01 -9.52
N PHE A 66 33.86 -17.09 -9.00
CA PHE A 66 34.54 -18.16 -9.76
C PHE A 66 35.21 -19.15 -8.78
N GLY A 67 34.80 -20.43 -8.82
CA GLY A 67 35.62 -21.56 -8.35
C GLY A 67 34.91 -22.64 -7.52
N ASN A 68 34.87 -23.85 -8.10
CA ASN A 68 34.63 -25.18 -7.51
C ASN A 68 33.18 -25.69 -7.35
N LEU A 69 32.66 -26.23 -8.45
CA LEU A 69 31.61 -27.26 -8.45
C LEU A 69 32.26 -28.62 -8.15
N ARG A 70 32.32 -29.02 -6.87
CA ARG A 70 32.48 -30.40 -6.41
C ARG A 70 32.28 -30.46 -4.90
N SER A 71 31.05 -30.70 -4.46
CA SER A 71 30.72 -31.40 -3.22
C SER A 71 29.24 -31.73 -3.21
N ALA A 72 28.93 -32.90 -2.67
CA ALA A 72 27.65 -33.58 -2.69
C ALA A 72 26.44 -32.67 -2.47
N ALA A 73 25.37 -32.93 -3.24
CA ALA A 73 24.06 -32.30 -3.06
C ALA A 73 23.49 -32.68 -1.68
N ALA A 74 23.83 -31.89 -0.67
CA ALA A 74 22.99 -31.73 0.50
C ALA A 74 21.67 -31.04 0.06
N PRO A 75 20.52 -31.38 0.67
CA PRO A 75 19.29 -30.62 0.42
C PRO A 75 19.56 -29.16 0.73
N VAL A 76 19.42 -28.31 -0.30
CA VAL A 76 19.50 -26.85 -0.14
C VAL A 76 18.47 -26.48 0.92
N PRO A 77 18.86 -25.85 2.05
CA PRO A 77 17.87 -25.40 3.02
C PRO A 77 16.89 -24.49 2.29
N ALA A 78 15.59 -24.79 2.39
CA ALA A 78 14.55 -23.97 1.81
C ALA A 78 14.81 -22.49 2.17
N PRO A 79 14.66 -21.55 1.23
CA PRO A 79 14.88 -20.14 1.53
C PRO A 79 14.04 -19.78 2.75
N ALA A 80 14.69 -19.27 3.79
CA ALA A 80 13.99 -18.77 4.97
C ALA A 80 12.87 -17.85 4.48
N PRO A 81 11.64 -17.96 5.02
CA PRO A 81 10.50 -17.20 4.53
C PRO A 81 10.87 -15.72 4.51
N THR A 82 11.04 -15.17 3.31
CA THR A 82 11.33 -13.76 3.12
C THR A 82 10.08 -13.01 3.50
N LEU A 83 10.11 -12.39 4.68
CA LEU A 83 8.97 -11.68 5.22
C LEU A 83 8.67 -10.46 4.35
N ASP A 84 7.55 -10.48 3.62
CA ASP A 84 7.15 -9.37 2.77
C ASP A 84 6.49 -8.26 3.59
N CYS A 85 7.31 -7.30 4.02
CA CYS A 85 6.82 -6.09 4.70
C CYS A 85 5.85 -5.27 3.83
N GLY A 86 5.97 -5.31 2.50
CA GLY A 86 5.14 -4.53 1.59
C GLY A 86 3.69 -5.00 1.64
N GLY A 87 3.44 -6.27 1.33
CA GLY A 87 2.12 -6.89 1.37
C GLY A 87 1.48 -6.85 2.77
N LEU A 88 2.24 -7.18 3.81
CA LEU A 88 1.70 -7.22 5.17
C LEU A 88 1.33 -5.83 5.69
N CYS A 89 2.16 -4.81 5.44
CA CYS A 89 1.82 -3.45 5.83
C CYS A 89 0.68 -2.86 4.99
N ASN A 90 0.52 -3.27 3.73
CA ASN A 90 -0.65 -2.93 2.93
C ASN A 90 -1.94 -3.42 3.59
N TYR A 91 -1.98 -4.70 3.99
CA TYR A 91 -3.14 -5.25 4.69
C TYR A 91 -3.39 -4.57 6.03
N ARG A 92 -2.37 -4.45 6.89
CA ARG A 92 -2.47 -3.83 8.22
C ARG A 92 -3.02 -2.41 8.18
N CYS A 93 -2.63 -1.64 7.17
CA CYS A 93 -3.00 -0.23 7.04
C CYS A 93 -4.24 0.03 6.19
N SER A 94 -4.90 -1.02 5.66
CA SER A 94 -6.04 -0.90 4.73
C SER A 94 -7.22 -0.10 5.31
N LEU A 95 -7.56 -0.32 6.58
CA LEU A 95 -8.66 0.37 7.27
C LEU A 95 -8.19 1.59 8.08
N HIS A 96 -6.92 1.94 8.01
CA HIS A 96 -6.40 3.08 8.76
C HIS A 96 -6.83 4.38 8.09
N SER A 97 -7.27 5.36 8.87
CA SER A 97 -7.65 6.71 8.39
C SER A 97 -6.59 7.42 7.52
N ARG A 98 -5.32 7.03 7.63
CA ARG A 98 -4.18 7.61 6.91
C ARG A 98 -3.28 6.49 6.39
N PRO A 99 -3.70 5.73 5.36
CA PRO A 99 -3.05 4.49 4.96
C PRO A 99 -1.61 4.71 4.49
N LYS A 100 -1.34 5.78 3.73
CA LYS A 100 0.03 6.12 3.25
C LYS A 100 1.01 6.39 4.41
N LEU A 101 0.55 7.03 5.48
CA LEU A 101 1.36 7.31 6.66
C LEU A 101 1.58 6.03 7.49
N CYS A 102 0.52 5.27 7.71
CA CYS A 102 0.57 3.99 8.40
C CYS A 102 1.57 3.03 7.72
N LYS A 103 1.51 2.89 6.39
CA LYS A 103 2.41 2.01 5.63
C LYS A 103 3.89 2.37 5.81
N ARG A 104 4.21 3.67 5.85
CA ARG A 104 5.58 4.14 6.08
C ARG A 104 6.08 3.78 7.49
N ALA A 105 5.22 3.97 8.50
CA ALA A 105 5.53 3.62 9.88
C ALA A 105 5.68 2.10 10.04
N CYS A 106 4.69 1.34 9.55
CA CYS A 106 4.69 -0.13 9.54
C CYS A 106 5.94 -0.68 8.84
N GLY A 107 6.32 -0.18 7.66
CA GLY A 107 7.51 -0.63 6.95
C GLY A 107 8.80 -0.44 7.77
N THR A 108 8.92 0.71 8.47
CA THR A 108 10.06 0.94 9.37
C THR A 108 10.09 -0.07 10.52
N CYS A 109 8.92 -0.36 11.10
CA CYS A 109 8.79 -1.34 12.17
C CYS A 109 9.05 -2.77 11.70
N CYS A 110 8.57 -3.12 10.51
CA CYS A 110 8.75 -4.43 9.91
C CYS A 110 10.22 -4.70 9.56
N VAL A 111 10.93 -3.75 8.97
CA VAL A 111 12.36 -3.94 8.65
C VAL A 111 13.20 -4.10 9.92
N ARG A 112 12.82 -3.43 11.01
CA ARG A 112 13.53 -3.50 12.30
C ARG A 112 13.20 -4.76 13.08
N CYS A 113 11.93 -5.08 13.24
CA CYS A 113 11.45 -6.17 14.09
C CYS A 113 11.21 -7.48 13.33
N LYS A 114 11.26 -7.45 11.99
CA LYS A 114 10.94 -8.58 11.11
C LYS A 114 9.63 -9.26 11.52
N CYS A 115 8.61 -8.44 11.81
CA CYS A 115 7.29 -8.90 12.21
C CYS A 115 6.25 -7.83 11.91
N VAL A 116 5.07 -8.25 11.44
CA VAL A 116 3.88 -7.41 11.27
C VAL A 116 2.70 -8.13 11.92
N PRO A 117 1.97 -7.49 12.85
CA PRO A 117 0.81 -8.10 13.50
C PRO A 117 -0.29 -8.53 12.51
N PRO A 118 -0.98 -9.66 12.73
CA PRO A 118 -2.07 -10.11 11.86
C PRO A 118 -3.35 -9.32 12.12
N GLY A 119 -4.03 -8.83 11.08
CA GLY A 119 -5.28 -8.03 11.16
C GLY A 119 -5.09 -6.59 10.66
N THR A 120 -5.97 -5.66 11.05
CA THR A 120 -5.86 -4.22 10.73
C THR A 120 -5.73 -3.32 11.97
N SER A 121 -6.06 -3.83 13.16
CA SER A 121 -5.92 -3.16 14.45
C SER A 121 -5.52 -4.16 15.55
N GLY A 122 -4.94 -3.68 16.65
CA GLY A 122 -4.53 -4.54 17.79
C GLY A 122 -3.44 -5.57 17.49
N ASN A 123 -3.35 -6.62 18.30
CA ASN A 123 -2.45 -7.77 18.17
C ASN A 123 -0.95 -7.42 18.17
N ARG A 124 -0.59 -6.28 18.76
CA ARG A 124 0.78 -5.73 18.71
C ARG A 124 1.75 -6.57 19.55
N GLU A 125 1.22 -7.20 20.58
CA GLU A 125 1.86 -8.18 21.45
C GLU A 125 2.36 -9.44 20.71
N MET A 126 1.77 -9.78 19.55
CA MET A 126 2.24 -10.90 18.70
C MET A 126 3.66 -10.68 18.19
N CYS A 127 4.04 -9.41 17.96
CA CYS A 127 5.39 -9.04 17.53
C CYS A 127 6.30 -8.63 18.69
N GLY A 128 5.81 -8.78 19.93
CA GLY A 128 6.56 -8.52 21.16
C GLY A 128 7.02 -7.07 21.35
N GLY A 129 7.95 -6.90 22.30
CA GLY A 129 8.49 -5.61 22.75
C GLY A 129 9.04 -4.73 21.61
N CYS A 130 9.67 -5.34 20.61
CA CYS A 130 10.24 -4.58 19.49
C CYS A 130 9.19 -3.72 18.77
N TYR A 131 7.97 -4.24 18.59
CA TYR A 131 6.89 -3.54 17.88
C TYR A 131 6.07 -2.63 18.82
N THR A 132 5.95 -2.98 20.10
CA THR A 132 5.20 -2.22 21.10
C THR A 132 5.97 -1.02 21.65
N ASP A 133 7.27 -1.19 21.91
CA ASP A 133 8.10 -0.27 22.69
C ASP A 133 8.74 0.82 21.82
N MET A 134 8.62 0.69 20.50
CA MET A 134 9.09 1.72 19.60
C MET A 134 8.23 2.99 19.72
N THR A 135 8.87 4.06 20.19
CA THR A 135 8.27 5.37 20.32
C THR A 135 8.88 6.37 19.34
N THR A 136 8.11 7.42 19.05
CA THR A 136 8.57 8.62 18.37
C THR A 136 9.23 9.55 19.39
N HIS A 137 9.89 10.62 18.92
CA HIS A 137 10.46 11.64 19.81
C HIS A 137 9.42 12.26 20.78
N GLY A 138 8.14 12.25 20.43
CA GLY A 138 7.05 12.73 21.29
C GLY A 138 6.53 11.71 22.32
N ASN A 139 7.29 10.64 22.60
CA ASN A 139 6.91 9.53 23.48
C ASN A 139 5.57 8.85 23.09
N LYS A 140 5.16 9.00 21.83
CA LYS A 140 3.99 8.31 21.27
C LYS A 140 4.44 7.06 20.55
N THR A 141 3.63 6.03 20.61
CA THR A 141 3.89 4.78 19.90
C THR A 141 4.05 5.01 18.40
N LYS A 142 5.15 4.50 17.85
CA LYS A 142 5.53 4.71 16.45
C LYS A 142 4.86 3.73 15.50
N CYS A 143 4.74 2.47 15.91
CA CYS A 143 4.18 1.42 15.08
C CYS A 143 2.65 1.41 15.16
N PRO A 144 1.95 1.23 14.03
CA PRO A 144 0.49 1.18 14.00
C PRO A 144 -0.08 -0.03 14.75
#